data_AF-A0A2T3AAM1-F1
#
_entry.id   AF-A0A2T3AAM1-F1
#
_cell.length_a   1.000
_cell.length_b   1.000
_cell.length_c   1.000
_cell.angle_alpha   90.00
_cell.angle_beta   90.00
_cell.angle_gamma   90.00
#
_symmetry.space_group_name_H-M   'P 1'
#
loop_
_entity.id
_entity.type
_entity.pdbx_description
1 polymer ?
#
loop_
_entity_poly.entity_id
_entity_poly.type
_entity_poly.pdbx_seq_one_letter_code
_entity_poly.pdbx_strand_id
1 'polypeptide(L)'
;MSDRDFTYKSSGTNREGNHYCARDYGNGSNAYHYSNTDGSYYYSNPNGSTYYNNGNGGSTYTSAGGYRTSSGYGNSGTSRGSGSQK
;
A
#
# COMPACT_ATOMS: atom_id res chain seq x y z
N MET A 1 18.63 13.25 -17.17
CA MET A 1 17.94 11.95 -17.12
C MET A 1 17.25 11.83 -15.77
N SER A 2 15.92 11.88 -15.78
CA SER A 2 14.98 11.49 -14.71
C SER A 2 14.83 12.43 -13.51
N ASP A 3 14.22 13.58 -13.75
CA ASP A 3 13.45 14.39 -12.80
C ASP A 3 12.29 13.55 -12.25
N ARG A 4 12.60 12.69 -11.29
CA ARG A 4 11.60 12.05 -10.45
C ARG A 4 11.73 12.77 -9.12
N ASP A 5 10.85 13.74 -8.90
CA ASP A 5 10.75 14.57 -7.69
C ASP A 5 10.34 13.74 -6.47
N PHE A 6 11.09 12.68 -6.16
CA PHE A 6 10.95 11.95 -4.93
C PHE A 6 12.31 11.56 -4.36
N THR A 7 12.44 11.78 -3.06
CA THR A 7 13.59 11.36 -2.26
C THR A 7 13.31 9.97 -1.72
N TYR A 8 14.24 9.04 -1.90
CA TYR A 8 14.18 7.76 -1.19
C TYR A 8 14.47 8.02 0.29
N LYS A 9 13.46 7.86 1.15
CA LYS A 9 13.59 8.07 2.61
C LYS A 9 14.27 6.88 3.26
N SER A 10 13.87 5.68 2.85
CA SER A 10 14.39 4.43 3.38
C SER A 10 14.02 3.30 2.44
N SER A 11 14.93 2.38 2.21
CA SER A 11 14.63 1.12 1.55
C SER A 11 15.49 0.03 2.15
N GLY A 12 14.96 -1.18 2.18
CA GLY A 12 15.72 -2.32 2.64
C GLY A 12 15.04 -3.62 2.31
N THR A 13 15.76 -4.69 2.55
CA THR A 13 15.26 -6.05 2.46
C THR A 13 15.46 -6.69 3.82
N ASN A 14 14.39 -7.24 4.39
CA ASN A 14 14.51 -7.96 5.65
C ASN A 14 15.14 -9.35 5.42
N ARG A 15 15.48 -10.06 6.51
CA ARG A 15 16.10 -11.39 6.44
C ARG A 15 15.24 -12.47 5.75
N GLU A 16 13.94 -12.20 5.59
CA GLU A 16 12.98 -13.09 4.97
C GLU A 16 12.86 -12.81 3.46
N GLY A 17 13.53 -11.78 2.95
CA GLY A 17 13.48 -11.37 1.55
C GLY A 17 12.40 -10.34 1.23
N ASN A 18 11.65 -9.86 2.23
CA ASN A 18 10.63 -8.83 2.03
C ASN A 18 11.30 -7.48 1.80
N HIS A 19 10.92 -6.80 0.71
CA HIS A 19 11.48 -5.52 0.32
C HIS A 19 10.54 -4.38 0.68
N TYR A 20 11.07 -3.34 1.30
CA TYR A 20 10.35 -2.13 1.61
C TYR A 20 11.05 -0.91 1.01
N CYS A 21 10.25 0.04 0.55
CA CYS A 21 10.72 1.29 -0.03
C CYS A 21 9.77 2.43 0.34
N ALA A 22 10.28 3.35 1.14
CA ALA A 22 9.67 4.63 1.46
C ALA A 22 10.23 5.72 0.54
N ARG A 23 9.34 6.44 -0.14
CA ARG A 23 9.63 7.54 -1.05
C ARG A 23 8.89 8.78 -0.59
N ASP A 24 9.53 9.93 -0.65
CA ASP A 24 8.97 11.22 -0.25
C ASP A 24 8.98 12.15 -1.45
N TYR A 25 7.80 12.51 -1.96
CA TYR A 25 7.65 13.39 -3.13
C TYR A 25 7.83 14.88 -2.80
N GLY A 26 8.44 15.22 -1.65
CA GLY A 26 8.83 16.59 -1.30
C GLY A 26 7.73 17.44 -0.65
N ASN A 27 6.50 16.93 -0.53
CA ASN A 27 5.36 17.65 0.06
C ASN A 27 4.73 16.93 1.27
N GLY A 28 5.51 16.10 2.00
CA GLY A 28 4.99 15.22 3.06
C GLY A 28 4.20 14.01 2.55
N SER A 29 4.13 13.89 1.24
CA SER A 29 3.57 12.81 0.43
C SER A 29 4.45 11.57 0.50
N ASN A 30 4.32 10.81 1.60
CA ASN A 30 5.08 9.58 1.80
C ASN A 30 4.42 8.42 1.06
N ALA A 31 4.97 8.03 -0.10
CA ALA A 31 4.59 6.79 -0.75
C ALA A 31 5.39 5.64 -0.13
N TYR A 32 4.72 4.58 0.29
CA TYR A 32 5.36 3.40 0.87
C TYR A 32 5.01 2.17 0.06
N HIS A 33 6.01 1.41 -0.34
CA HIS A 33 5.85 0.15 -1.03
C HIS A 33 6.47 -0.97 -0.21
N TYR A 34 5.72 -2.04 0.00
CA TYR A 34 6.15 -3.23 0.72
C TYR A 34 5.81 -4.44 -0.12
N SER A 35 6.79 -5.29 -0.40
CA SER A 35 6.60 -6.52 -1.17
C SER A 35 7.10 -7.68 -0.34
N ASN A 36 6.25 -8.68 -0.21
CA ASN A 36 6.57 -9.91 0.49
C ASN A 36 6.99 -10.99 -0.50
N THR A 37 7.76 -11.96 -0.03
CA THR A 37 8.19 -13.10 -0.85
C THR A 37 7.05 -14.03 -1.25
N ASP A 38 5.93 -14.00 -0.52
CA ASP A 38 4.70 -14.74 -0.84
C ASP A 38 3.89 -14.11 -2.00
N GLY A 39 4.40 -13.03 -2.60
CA GLY A 39 3.74 -12.30 -3.69
C GLY A 39 2.70 -11.28 -3.22
N SER A 40 2.41 -11.21 -1.92
CA SER A 40 1.59 -10.14 -1.36
C SER A 40 2.36 -8.82 -1.38
N TYR A 41 1.65 -7.71 -1.58
CA TYR A 41 2.27 -6.39 -1.57
C TYR A 41 1.33 -5.34 -1.01
N TYR A 42 1.91 -4.27 -0.50
CA TYR A 42 1.22 -3.14 0.06
C TYR A 42 1.76 -1.83 -0.51
N TYR A 43 0.84 -0.95 -0.87
CA TYR A 43 1.10 0.39 -1.35
C TYR A 43 0.39 1.39 -0.45
N SER A 44 1.14 2.35 0.10
CA SER A 44 0.58 3.55 0.71
C SER A 44 0.82 4.71 -0.24
N ASN A 45 -0.24 5.36 -0.66
CA ASN A 45 -0.18 6.49 -1.56
C ASN A 45 -0.09 7.79 -0.74
N PRO A 46 0.60 8.81 -1.28
CA PRO A 46 0.63 10.16 -0.72
C PRO A 46 -0.73 10.77 -0.35
N ASN A 47 -1.77 10.45 -1.12
CA ASN A 47 -3.12 10.94 -0.89
C ASN A 47 -3.80 10.30 0.33
N GLY A 48 -3.11 9.41 1.07
CA GLY A 48 -3.64 8.68 2.21
C GLY A 48 -4.40 7.40 1.86
N SER A 49 -4.63 7.13 0.57
CA SER A 49 -5.16 5.84 0.14
C SER A 49 -4.09 4.75 0.24
N THR A 50 -4.53 3.52 0.42
CA THR A 50 -3.65 2.36 0.49
C THR A 50 -4.22 1.24 -0.35
N TYR A 51 -3.35 0.36 -0.84
CA TYR A 51 -3.72 -0.79 -1.62
C TYR A 51 -2.95 -1.98 -1.09
N TYR A 52 -3.65 -3.05 -0.76
CA TYR A 52 -3.09 -4.29 -0.28
C TYR A 52 -3.46 -5.41 -1.24
N ASN A 53 -2.51 -6.24 -1.64
CA ASN A 53 -2.73 -7.47 -2.38
C ASN A 53 -2.23 -8.62 -1.53
N ASN A 54 -3.02 -9.69 -1.41
CA ASN A 54 -2.71 -10.84 -0.58
C ASN A 54 -1.87 -11.92 -1.28
N GLY A 55 -1.41 -11.69 -2.51
CA GLY A 55 -0.66 -12.65 -3.33
C GLY A 55 -1.50 -13.81 -3.89
N ASN A 56 -2.74 -13.96 -3.44
CA ASN A 56 -3.63 -15.09 -3.71
C ASN A 56 -4.83 -14.69 -4.59
N GLY A 57 -4.68 -13.61 -5.37
CA GLY A 57 -5.74 -13.10 -6.26
C GLY A 57 -6.81 -12.25 -5.56
N GLY A 58 -6.57 -11.84 -4.32
CA GLY A 58 -7.39 -10.89 -3.57
C GLY A 58 -6.64 -9.57 -3.34
N SER A 59 -7.37 -8.47 -3.41
CA SER A 59 -6.84 -7.14 -3.15
C SER A 59 -7.84 -6.29 -2.38
N THR A 60 -7.33 -5.34 -1.61
CA THR A 60 -8.10 -4.38 -0.83
C THR A 60 -7.55 -3.00 -1.08
N TYR A 61 -8.35 -2.16 -1.73
CA TYR A 61 -8.12 -0.73 -1.82
C TYR A 61 -8.79 -0.03 -0.63
N THR A 62 -8.06 0.81 0.09
CA THR A 62 -8.60 1.69 1.13
C THR A 62 -8.41 3.13 0.67
N SER A 63 -9.48 3.90 0.50
CA SER A 63 -9.35 5.32 0.19
C SER A 63 -8.90 6.11 1.41
N ALA A 64 -8.47 7.35 1.19
CA ALA A 64 -8.08 8.27 2.27
C ALA A 64 -9.20 8.51 3.30
N GLY A 65 -10.46 8.43 2.86
CA GLY A 65 -11.65 8.52 3.72
C GLY A 65 -11.99 7.22 4.46
N GLY A 66 -11.15 6.19 4.38
CA GLY A 66 -11.34 4.90 5.04
C GLY A 66 -12.28 3.93 4.32
N TYR A 67 -12.75 4.28 3.11
CA TYR A 67 -13.59 3.37 2.32
C TYR A 67 -12.76 2.21 1.81
N ARG A 68 -13.16 0.98 2.13
CA ARG A 68 -12.47 -0.23 1.70
C ARG A 68 -13.25 -0.93 0.60
N THR A 69 -12.56 -1.22 -0.49
CA THR A 69 -13.06 -2.01 -1.60
C THR A 69 -12.15 -3.21 -1.75
N SER A 70 -12.68 -4.39 -1.45
CA SER A 70 -11.97 -5.64 -1.67
C SER A 70 -12.43 -6.26 -2.99
N SER A 71 -11.47 -6.68 -3.82
CA SER A 71 -11.73 -7.37 -5.07
C SER A 71 -10.82 -8.60 -5.15
N GLY A 72 -11.43 -9.76 -5.33
CA GLY A 72 -10.73 -11.02 -5.58
C GLY A 72 -11.65 -12.06 -6.22
N TYR A 73 -11.05 -13.12 -6.77
CA TYR A 73 -11.79 -14.23 -7.38
C TYR A 73 -12.88 -14.73 -6.42
N GLY A 74 -14.14 -14.44 -6.75
CA GLY A 74 -15.33 -14.94 -6.05
C GLY A 74 -16.00 -14.04 -5.02
N ASN A 75 -15.50 -12.83 -4.71
CA ASN A 75 -16.21 -11.94 -3.78
C ASN A 75 -15.88 -10.45 -3.99
N SER A 76 -16.79 -9.72 -4.64
CA SER A 76 -16.82 -8.25 -4.64
C SER A 76 -17.59 -7.74 -3.41
N GLY A 77 -16.93 -7.78 -2.26
CA GLY A 77 -17.46 -7.29 -0.99
C GLY A 77 -17.05 -5.83 -0.74
N THR A 78 -17.98 -4.89 -0.91
CA THR A 78 -17.81 -3.51 -0.42
C THR A 78 -18.05 -3.49 1.09
N SER A 79 -17.01 -3.75 1.88
CA SER A 79 -17.10 -3.74 3.33
C SER A 79 -16.91 -2.32 3.87
N ARG A 80 -17.97 -1.74 4.45
CA ARG A 80 -17.88 -0.52 5.27
C ARG A 80 -17.06 -0.86 6.53
N GLY A 81 -15.75 -0.59 6.48
CA GLY A 81 -14.88 -0.74 7.64
C GLY A 81 -15.28 0.28 8.70
N SER A 82 -16.00 -0.19 9.72
CA SER A 82 -16.29 0.55 10.94
C SER A 82 -14.98 1.07 11.54
N GLY A 83 -14.74 2.37 11.43
CA GLY A 83 -13.72 3.05 12.22
C GLY A 83 -14.12 2.97 13.69
N SER A 84 -13.43 2.13 14.45
CA SER A 84 -13.49 2.21 15.91
C SER A 84 -12.93 3.57 16.33
N GLN A 85 -13.82 4.41 16.83
CA GLN A 85 -13.49 5.56 17.65
C GLN A 85 -12.68 5.06 18.85
N LYS A 86 -11.49 5.63 19.08
CA LYS A 86 -10.86 5.68 20.40
C LYS A 86 -10.15 7.02 20.52
#